data_AF-A0A3D3KZM6-F1
#
_entry.id   AF-A0A3D3KZM6-F1
#
_cell.length_a   1.000
_cell.length_b   1.000
_cell.length_c   1.000
_cell.angle_alpha   90.00
_cell.angle_beta   90.00
_cell.angle_gamma   90.00
#
_symmetry.space_group_name_H-M   'P 1'
#
loop_
_entity.id
_entity.type
_entity.pdbx_description
1 polymer ?
#
loop_
_entity_poly.entity_id
_entity_poly.type
_entity_poly.pdbx_seq_one_letter_code
_entity_poly.pdbx_strand_id
1 'polypeptide(L)'
;FVNATGLAKASPMGMGLYRIEPVGKVGSVRTATLQLDVRPKDRLGLSRLLFLLSYAGNEGFRADSVAAAEDRELWSALAESLVQLAERALGRGVLQGY
;
A
#
# COMPACT_ATOMS: atom_id res chain seq x y z
N PHE A 1 -7.13 17.29 7.20
CA PHE A 1 -6.71 15.88 7.19
C PHE A 1 -6.07 15.48 5.86
N VAL A 2 -6.75 15.53 4.72
CA VAL A 2 -6.19 15.12 3.40
C VAL A 2 -4.82 15.76 3.11
N ASN A 3 -4.67 17.08 3.27
CA ASN A 3 -3.40 17.77 3.04
C ASN A 3 -2.26 17.34 3.98
N ALA A 4 -2.58 16.88 5.19
CA ALA A 4 -1.58 16.51 6.20
C ALA A 4 -0.97 15.12 5.92
N THR A 5 -1.64 14.28 5.12
CA THR A 5 -1.14 12.94 4.79
C THR A 5 -0.04 12.98 3.72
N GLY A 6 0.04 14.09 2.97
CA GLY A 6 0.97 14.24 1.85
C GLY A 6 0.73 13.26 0.70
N LEU A 7 -0.40 12.55 0.66
CA LEU A 7 -0.81 11.65 -0.44
C LEU A 7 -1.64 12.39 -1.50
N ALA A 8 -2.47 13.35 -1.07
CA ALA A 8 -3.26 14.17 -1.97
C ALA A 8 -3.40 15.60 -1.44
N LYS A 9 -3.66 16.53 -2.35
CA LYS A 9 -3.93 17.93 -2.05
C LYS A 9 -5.42 18.20 -2.27
N ALA A 10 -6.08 18.68 -1.22
CA ALA A 10 -7.41 19.24 -1.25
C ALA A 10 -7.34 20.76 -1.39
N SER A 11 -7.89 21.32 -2.46
CA SER A 11 -8.02 22.76 -2.69
C SER A 11 -9.50 23.17 -2.80
N PRO A 12 -9.92 24.27 -2.16
CA PRO A 12 -11.31 24.71 -2.21
C PRO A 12 -11.67 25.20 -3.62
N MET A 13 -12.87 24.84 -4.10
CA MET A 13 -13.42 25.28 -5.39
C MET A 13 -14.58 26.28 -5.25
N GLY A 14 -15.01 26.59 -4.02
CA GLY A 14 -16.20 27.39 -3.72
C GLY A 14 -17.43 26.53 -3.44
N MET A 15 -18.46 27.12 -2.80
CA MET A 15 -19.72 26.45 -2.42
C MET A 15 -19.56 25.16 -1.58
N GLY A 16 -18.49 25.09 -0.77
CA GLY A 16 -18.20 23.89 0.04
C GLY A 16 -17.62 22.70 -0.76
N LEU A 17 -17.35 22.88 -2.06
CA LEU A 17 -16.70 21.86 -2.89
C LEU A 17 -15.18 21.93 -2.76
N TYR A 18 -14.55 20.76 -2.79
CA TYR A 18 -13.11 20.59 -2.75
C TYR A 18 -12.64 19.79 -3.96
N ARG A 19 -11.58 20.25 -4.61
CA ARG A 19 -10.81 19.48 -5.58
C ARG A 19 -9.79 18.64 -4.85
N ILE A 20 -9.71 17.35 -5.15
CA ILE A 20 -8.69 16.44 -4.60
C ILE A 20 -7.78 15.99 -5.74
N GLU A 21 -6.48 16.25 -5.62
CA GLU A 21 -5.48 15.90 -6.62
C GLU A 21 -4.33 15.09 -6.00
N PRO A 22 -3.90 13.98 -6.62
CA PRO A 22 -2.77 13.19 -6.12
C PRO A 22 -1.45 13.96 -6.32
N VAL A 23 -0.51 13.84 -5.38
CA VAL A 23 0.78 14.57 -5.42
C VAL A 23 1.95 13.72 -5.94
N GLY A 24 1.67 12.70 -6.74
CA GLY A 24 2.69 11.82 -7.32
C GLY A 24 3.21 10.72 -6.38
N LYS A 25 2.54 10.50 -5.24
CA LYS A 25 2.78 9.35 -4.35
C LYS A 25 1.67 8.33 -4.50
N VAL A 26 2.01 7.04 -4.36
CA VAL A 26 1.06 5.94 -4.30
C VAL A 26 0.94 5.49 -2.84
N GLY A 27 -0.28 5.24 -2.39
CA GLY A 27 -0.52 4.82 -1.01
C GLY A 27 -1.99 4.90 -0.64
N SER A 28 -2.31 4.57 0.61
CA SER A 28 -3.65 4.66 1.16
C SER A 28 -3.60 5.33 2.53
N VAL A 29 -4.61 6.14 2.82
CA VAL A 29 -4.84 6.70 4.14
C VAL A 29 -6.29 6.55 4.54
N ARG A 30 -6.50 6.00 5.74
CA ARG A 30 -7.82 5.81 6.34
C ARG A 30 -7.96 6.68 7.57
N THR A 31 -9.11 7.34 7.67
CA THR A 31 -9.57 8.09 8.84
C THR A 31 -10.88 7.47 9.33
N ALA A 32 -11.42 7.95 10.45
CA ALA A 32 -12.70 7.43 10.98
C ALA A 32 -13.87 7.56 9.99
N THR A 33 -13.82 8.52 9.06
CA THR A 33 -14.94 8.87 8.19
C THR A 33 -14.64 8.73 6.69
N LEU A 34 -13.39 8.47 6.31
CA LEU A 34 -12.96 8.45 4.91
C LEU A 34 -11.73 7.57 4.69
N GLN A 35 -11.73 6.80 3.61
CA GLN A 35 -10.54 6.15 3.04
C GLN A 35 -10.19 6.81 1.72
N LEU A 36 -8.92 7.15 1.55
CA LEU A 36 -8.36 7.70 0.31
C LEU A 36 -7.27 6.75 -0.20
N ASP A 37 -7.52 6.18 -1.37
CA ASP A 37 -6.58 5.30 -2.06
C ASP A 37 -6.02 6.02 -3.29
N VAL A 38 -4.73 6.29 -3.29
CA VAL A 38 -4.01 6.80 -4.46
C VAL A 38 -3.33 5.63 -5.13
N ARG A 39 -3.90 5.19 -6.26
CA ARG A 39 -3.41 4.06 -7.05
C ARG A 39 -2.38 4.51 -8.09
N PRO A 40 -1.45 3.63 -8.50
CA PRO A 40 -0.63 3.90 -9.66
C PRO A 40 -1.50 4.09 -10.90
N LYS A 41 -0.97 4.77 -11.92
CA LYS A 41 -1.62 4.83 -13.23
C LYS A 41 -1.83 3.41 -13.77
N ASP A 42 -2.96 3.18 -14.46
CA ASP A 42 -3.56 1.88 -14.87
C ASP A 42 -2.62 0.82 -15.45
N ARG A 43 -1.40 1.18 -15.85
CA ARG A 43 -0.37 0.24 -16.34
C ARG A 43 0.51 -0.37 -15.24
N LEU A 44 0.41 0.09 -14.00
CA LEU A 44 1.19 -0.42 -12.87
C LEU A 44 0.25 -1.03 -11.83
N GLY A 45 -0.09 -2.31 -12.01
CA GLY A 45 -0.85 -3.07 -11.02
C GLY A 45 -0.11 -3.13 -9.67
N LEU A 46 -0.86 -3.33 -8.60
CA LEU A 46 -0.32 -3.29 -7.24
C LEU A 46 0.79 -4.35 -7.01
N SER A 47 0.63 -5.52 -7.61
CA SER A 47 1.62 -6.61 -7.61
C SER A 47 2.98 -6.13 -8.14
N ARG A 48 2.96 -5.30 -9.20
CA ARG A 48 4.16 -4.76 -9.82
C ARG A 48 4.82 -3.69 -8.96
N LEU A 49 4.03 -2.93 -8.19
CA LEU A 49 4.56 -1.98 -7.21
C LEU A 49 5.28 -2.70 -6.06
N LEU A 50 4.65 -3.72 -5.47
CA LEU A 50 5.26 -4.51 -4.38
C LEU A 50 6.50 -5.26 -4.86
N PHE A 51 6.47 -5.78 -6.09
CA PHE A 51 7.66 -6.30 -6.76
C PHE A 51 8.76 -5.25 -6.88
N LEU A 52 8.47 -4.03 -7.35
CA LEU A 52 9.50 -2.98 -7.46
C LEU A 52 10.04 -2.54 -6.09
N LEU A 53 9.21 -2.53 -5.05
CA LEU A 53 9.64 -2.24 -3.68
C LEU A 53 10.62 -3.28 -3.16
N SER A 54 10.53 -4.53 -3.61
CA SER A 54 11.49 -5.58 -3.27
C SER A 54 12.91 -5.29 -3.76
N TYR A 55 13.06 -4.41 -4.75
CA TYR A 55 14.35 -3.96 -5.29
C TYR A 55 14.78 -2.59 -4.74
N ALA A 56 13.92 -1.86 -4.04
CA ALA A 56 14.18 -0.49 -3.61
C ALA A 56 15.01 -0.40 -2.31
N GLY A 57 15.26 -1.52 -1.62
CA GLY A 57 16.03 -1.56 -0.38
C GLY A 57 16.86 -2.85 -0.23
N ASN A 58 17.81 -2.83 0.69
CA ASN A 58 18.70 -3.96 1.01
C ASN A 58 18.00 -5.11 1.77
N GLU A 59 16.67 -5.04 1.92
CA GLU A 59 15.86 -5.93 2.74
C GLU A 59 14.89 -6.75 1.89
N GLY A 60 15.41 -7.87 1.38
CA GLY A 60 14.82 -9.21 1.54
C GLY A 60 13.40 -9.54 1.05
N PHE A 61 12.62 -8.63 0.48
CA PHE A 61 11.35 -9.01 -0.15
C PHE A 61 11.68 -9.89 -1.36
N ARG A 62 11.23 -11.15 -1.35
CA ARG A 62 11.38 -12.05 -2.51
C ARG A 62 10.15 -11.90 -3.40
N ALA A 63 10.33 -11.75 -4.71
CA ALA A 63 9.25 -11.57 -5.68
C ALA A 63 8.10 -12.60 -5.52
N ASP A 64 8.43 -13.82 -5.11
CA ASP A 64 7.48 -14.94 -4.89
C ASP A 64 6.64 -14.85 -3.61
N SER A 65 6.70 -13.71 -2.89
CA SER A 65 5.95 -13.47 -1.64
C SER A 65 4.78 -12.51 -1.78
N VAL A 66 4.58 -11.95 -2.98
CA VAL A 66 3.42 -11.10 -3.26
C VAL A 66 2.42 -11.94 -4.04
N ALA A 67 1.35 -12.38 -3.36
CA ALA A 67 0.20 -12.94 -4.04
C ALA A 67 -0.45 -11.84 -4.88
N ALA A 68 -0.10 -11.85 -6.16
CA ALA A 68 -0.58 -10.93 -7.17
C ALA A 68 -2.05 -11.23 -7.49
N ALA A 69 -2.96 -10.90 -6.58
CA ALA A 69 -4.37 -10.75 -6.94
C ALA A 69 -4.52 -9.39 -7.61
N GLU A 70 -4.72 -9.38 -8.93
CA GLU A 70 -4.74 -8.16 -9.76
C GLU A 70 -5.80 -7.12 -9.37
N ASP A 71 -6.77 -7.48 -8.50
CA ASP A 71 -7.93 -6.65 -8.16
C ASP A 71 -8.12 -6.31 -6.66
N ARG A 72 -7.14 -6.59 -5.77
CA ARG A 72 -7.31 -6.26 -4.35
C ARG A 72 -6.86 -4.84 -4.01
N GLU A 73 -7.62 -4.19 -3.12
CA GLU A 73 -7.23 -2.93 -2.48
C GLU A 73 -5.84 -3.05 -1.81
N LEU A 74 -5.09 -1.94 -1.75
CA LEU A 74 -3.72 -1.90 -1.24
C LEU A 74 -3.55 -2.61 0.11
N TRP A 75 -4.45 -2.33 1.06
CA TRP A 75 -4.41 -2.92 2.40
C TRP A 75 -4.66 -4.43 2.38
N SER A 76 -5.58 -4.89 1.55
CA SER A 76 -5.91 -6.32 1.45
C SER A 76 -4.74 -7.11 0.89
N ALA A 77 -4.08 -6.60 -0.15
CA ALA A 77 -2.90 -7.25 -0.73
C ALA A 77 -1.69 -7.23 0.22
N LEU A 78 -1.50 -6.15 0.98
CA LEU A 78 -0.47 -6.07 2.01
C LEU A 78 -0.73 -7.05 3.16
N ALA A 79 -1.97 -7.14 3.64
CA ALA A 79 -2.35 -8.07 4.69
C ALA A 79 -2.13 -9.53 4.27
N GLU A 80 -2.54 -9.90 3.06
CA GLU A 80 -2.34 -11.25 2.51
C GLU A 80 -0.85 -11.58 2.34
N SER A 81 -0.06 -10.64 1.83
CA SER A 81 1.40 -10.82 1.71
C SER A 81 2.07 -10.99 3.08
N LEU A 82 1.64 -10.21 4.08
CA LEU A 82 2.15 -10.33 5.46
C LEU A 82 1.82 -11.69 6.07
N VAL A 83 0.58 -12.18 5.89
CA VAL A 83 0.17 -13.51 6.37
C VAL A 83 1.04 -14.59 5.75
N GLN A 84 1.24 -14.57 4.43
CA GLN A 84 2.07 -15.57 3.74
C GLN A 84 3.54 -15.52 4.20
N LEU A 85 4.08 -14.33 4.43
CA LEU A 85 5.43 -14.18 4.97
C LEU A 85 5.53 -14.70 6.41
N ALA A 86 4.54 -14.40 7.25
CA ALA A 86 4.48 -14.86 8.63
C ALA A 86 4.35 -16.39 8.70
N GLU A 87 3.47 -17.01 7.91
CA GLU A 87 3.33 -18.47 7.84
C GLU A 87 4.64 -19.15 7.43
N ARG A 88 5.32 -18.63 6.41
CA ARG A 88 6.61 -19.16 5.96
C ARG A 88 7.70 -19.01 7.02
N ALA A 89 7.75 -17.88 7.71
CA ALA A 89 8.75 -17.60 8.73
C ALA A 89 8.53 -18.45 9.99
N LEU A 90 7.28 -18.56 10.45
CA LEU A 90 6.91 -19.28 11.67
C LEU A 90 6.82 -20.80 11.45
N GLY A 91 6.60 -21.26 10.21
CA GLY A 91 6.48 -22.68 9.87
C GLY A 91 7.73 -23.52 10.13
N ARG A 92 8.91 -22.89 10.25
CA ARG A 92 10.18 -23.57 10.63
C ARG A 92 10.45 -23.55 12.14
N GLY A 93 9.47 -23.12 12.93
CA GLY A 93 9.63 -22.86 14.36
C GLY A 93 9.87 -21.37 14.61
N VAL A 94 9.34 -20.89 15.73
CA VAL A 94 9.49 -19.49 16.13
C VAL A 94 10.89 -19.24 16.68
N LEU A 95 11.46 -18.07 16.38
CA LEU A 95 12.69 -17.63 17.04
C LEU A 95 12.37 -17.34 18.51
N GLN A 96 12.72 -18.29 19.38
CA GLN A 96 12.67 -18.11 20.82
C GLN A 96 13.90 -17.25 21.19
N GLY A 97 13.67 -16.03 21.67
CA GLY A 97 14.70 -15.23 22.31
C GLY A 97 15.12 -15.85 23.64
N TYR A 98 16.36 -15.61 24.06
CA TYR A 98 16.86 -16.02 25.38
C TYR A 98 16.17 -15.28 26.52
#